data_AF-A0A1Z8WQ45-F1
#
_entry.id   AF-A0A1Z8WQ45-F1
#
_cell.length_a   1.000
_cell.length_b   1.000
_cell.length_c   1.000
_cell.angle_alpha   90.00
_cell.angle_beta   90.00
_cell.angle_gamma   90.00
#
_symmetry.space_group_name_H-M   'P 1'
#
loop_
_entity.id
_entity.type
_entity.pdbx_description
1 polymer ?
#
loop_
_entity_poly.entity_id
_entity_poly.type
_entity_poly.pdbx_seq_one_letter_code
_entity_poly.pdbx_strand_id
1 'polypeptide(L)'
;MGILLMGGVLGPKWGLSASTGYILLGLAGIPVFQGGNGGWDYSLGVTGGYLIGFLLSSFVVGILVNKGLNGSKSIWAYIIGTLTVYIPALIWLSVFDFSWPGEGMLLSQGVYPFLIGDMIKAIIASLFTVGLTYSSLKNYLYKK
;
A
#
# COMPACT_ATOMS: atom_id res chain seq x y z
N MET A 1 3.69 4.14 1.58
CA MET A 1 4.86 3.54 2.25
C MET A 1 4.51 2.82 3.52
N GLY A 2 3.97 3.51 4.53
CA GLY A 2 3.66 2.90 5.84
C GLY A 2 2.84 1.62 5.73
N ILE A 3 1.79 1.60 4.89
CA ILE A 3 0.89 0.45 4.78
C ILE A 3 1.56 -0.79 4.16
N LEU A 4 2.34 -0.64 3.09
CA LEU A 4 3.07 -1.77 2.49
C LEU A 4 4.13 -2.32 3.45
N LEU A 5 4.82 -1.42 4.17
CA LEU A 5 5.78 -1.80 5.21
C LEU A 5 5.11 -2.53 6.38
N MET A 6 3.90 -2.13 6.80
CA MET A 6 3.14 -2.87 7.82
C MET A 6 2.92 -4.32 7.39
N GLY A 7 2.55 -4.54 6.13
CA GLY A 7 2.44 -5.88 5.55
C GLY A 7 3.76 -6.65 5.57
N GLY A 8 4.83 -6.06 5.03
CA GLY A 8 6.13 -6.72 4.92
C GLY A 8 6.84 -6.97 6.25
N VAL A 9 6.61 -6.15 7.27
CA VAL A 9 7.28 -6.25 8.58
C VAL A 9 6.46 -7.04 9.59
N LEU A 10 5.14 -6.81 9.66
CA LEU A 10 4.26 -7.47 10.64
C LEU A 10 3.65 -8.77 10.09
N GLY A 11 3.84 -9.05 8.81
CA GLY A 11 3.21 -10.15 8.11
C GLY A 11 1.74 -9.87 7.75
N PRO A 12 1.05 -10.83 7.12
CA PRO A 12 -0.23 -10.57 6.45
C PRO A 12 -1.37 -10.29 7.43
N LYS A 13 -1.41 -10.97 8.59
CA LYS A 13 -2.49 -10.78 9.58
C LYS A 13 -2.37 -9.42 10.27
N TRP A 14 -1.24 -9.17 10.92
CA TRP A 14 -1.02 -7.95 11.68
C TRP A 14 -0.82 -6.72 10.79
N GLY A 15 -0.20 -6.89 9.62
CA GLY A 15 -0.10 -5.83 8.63
C GLY A 15 -1.46 -5.36 8.16
N LEU A 16 -2.37 -6.31 7.85
CA LEU A 16 -3.75 -5.98 7.49
C LEU A 16 -4.47 -5.29 8.65
N SER A 17 -4.41 -5.83 9.87
CA SER A 17 -5.05 -5.21 11.05
C SER A 17 -4.57 -3.78 11.31
N ALA A 18 -3.27 -3.53 11.25
CA ALA A 18 -2.71 -2.19 11.43
C ALA A 18 -3.16 -1.23 10.31
N SER A 19 -3.21 -1.73 9.07
CA SER A 19 -3.66 -0.94 7.92
C SER A 19 -5.15 -0.61 8.00
N THR A 20 -5.97 -1.55 8.47
CA THR A 20 -7.39 -1.33 8.76
C THR A 20 -7.56 -0.30 9.87
N GLY A 21 -6.79 -0.39 10.95
CA GLY A 21 -6.79 0.61 12.02
C GLY A 21 -6.49 2.01 11.50
N TYR A 22 -5.46 2.16 10.65
CA TYR A 22 -5.14 3.43 10.00
C TYR A 22 -6.32 4.00 9.20
N ILE A 23 -6.99 3.17 8.40
CA ILE A 23 -8.15 3.61 7.60
C ILE A 23 -9.34 3.97 8.48
N LEU A 24 -9.61 3.20 9.54
CA LEU A 24 -10.70 3.50 10.47
C LEU A 24 -10.48 4.81 11.21
N LEU A 25 -9.25 5.11 11.62
CA LEU A 25 -8.90 6.40 12.22
C LEU A 25 -9.15 7.55 11.26
N GLY A 26 -8.73 7.39 9.99
CA GLY A 26 -8.98 8.40 8.97
C GLY A 26 -10.47 8.55 8.65
N LEU A 27 -11.24 7.47 8.57
CA LEU A 27 -12.70 7.50 8.42
C LEU A 27 -13.39 8.23 9.58
N ALA A 28 -12.89 8.07 10.80
CA ALA A 28 -13.37 8.78 11.98
C ALA A 28 -13.06 10.29 11.98
N GLY A 29 -12.41 10.82 10.93
CA GLY A 29 -12.11 12.25 10.78
C GLY A 29 -10.75 12.66 11.30
N ILE A 30 -9.94 11.73 11.81
CA ILE A 30 -8.59 12.05 12.30
C ILE A 30 -7.70 12.34 11.08
N PRO A 31 -6.91 13.43 11.07
CA PRO A 31 -6.13 13.89 9.91
C PRO A 31 -4.88 13.05 9.64
N VAL A 32 -5.06 11.75 9.40
CA VAL A 32 -3.98 10.77 9.16
C VAL A 32 -3.73 10.47 7.69
N PHE A 33 -4.65 10.87 6.80
CA PHE A 33 -4.47 10.71 5.36
C PHE A 33 -3.57 11.79 4.77
N GLN A 34 -3.23 11.61 3.49
CA GLN A 34 -2.31 12.51 2.79
C GLN A 34 -2.78 13.96 2.87
N GLY A 35 -1.85 14.88 3.13
CA GLY A 35 -2.15 16.31 3.25
C GLY A 35 -2.87 16.70 4.53
N GLY A 36 -2.90 15.82 5.55
CA GLY A 36 -3.63 16.07 6.79
C GLY A 36 -5.15 15.91 6.63
N ASN A 37 -5.59 15.14 5.63
CA ASN A 37 -7.00 14.88 5.40
C ASN A 37 -7.55 13.74 6.28
N GLY A 38 -8.87 13.70 6.41
CA GLY A 38 -9.64 12.69 7.12
C GLY A 38 -11.12 12.79 6.75
N GLY A 39 -11.93 11.87 7.26
CA GLY A 39 -13.38 11.88 7.15
C GLY A 39 -13.93 11.14 5.93
N TRP A 40 -15.26 11.11 5.87
CA TRP A 40 -16.01 10.42 4.84
C TRP A 40 -15.84 11.03 3.45
N ASP A 41 -15.83 12.36 3.34
CA ASP A 41 -15.70 13.04 2.04
C ASP A 41 -14.38 12.69 1.34
N TYR A 42 -13.28 12.67 2.12
CA TYR A 42 -11.99 12.22 1.59
C TYR A 42 -12.06 10.72 1.22
N SER A 43 -12.56 9.88 2.12
CA SER A 43 -12.51 8.43 1.98
C SER A 43 -13.44 7.86 0.91
N LEU A 44 -14.56 8.53 0.64
CA LEU A 44 -15.53 8.14 -0.38
C LEU A 44 -15.37 8.93 -1.68
N GLY A 45 -14.53 9.97 -1.71
CA GLY A 45 -14.18 10.69 -2.92
C GLY A 45 -13.20 9.92 -3.81
N VAL A 46 -12.46 10.64 -4.67
CA VAL A 46 -11.55 10.06 -5.67
C VAL A 46 -10.41 9.22 -5.09
N THR A 47 -10.11 9.34 -3.78
CA THR A 47 -9.03 8.60 -3.13
C THR A 47 -9.47 7.26 -2.54
N GLY A 48 -10.78 7.00 -2.43
CA GLY A 48 -11.33 5.83 -1.74
C GLY A 48 -10.81 4.49 -2.28
N GLY A 49 -10.71 4.36 -3.61
CA GLY A 49 -10.17 3.17 -4.24
C GLY A 49 -8.71 2.88 -3.86
N TYR A 50 -7.90 3.91 -3.59
CA TYR A 50 -6.53 3.73 -3.12
C TYR A 50 -6.49 3.24 -1.68
N LEU A 51 -7.40 3.70 -0.82
CA LEU A 51 -7.49 3.21 0.56
C LEU A 51 -7.80 1.71 0.59
N ILE A 52 -8.73 1.25 -0.24
CA ILE A 52 -9.02 -0.18 -0.42
C ILE A 52 -7.79 -0.90 -0.97
N GLY A 53 -7.14 -0.32 -1.99
CA GLY A 53 -5.90 -0.83 -2.58
C GLY A 53 -4.78 -1.00 -1.57
N PHE A 54 -4.66 -0.10 -0.60
CA PHE A 54 -3.65 -0.21 0.45
C PHE A 54 -3.88 -1.40 1.38
N LEU A 55 -5.13 -1.73 1.74
CA LEU A 55 -5.42 -2.94 2.52
C LEU A 55 -5.01 -4.20 1.76
N LEU A 56 -5.41 -4.29 0.49
CA LEU A 56 -5.07 -5.41 -0.38
C LEU A 56 -3.54 -5.54 -0.53
N SER A 57 -2.87 -4.42 -0.79
CA SER A 57 -1.43 -4.35 -0.94
C SER A 57 -0.68 -4.81 0.30
N SER A 58 -1.05 -4.32 1.49
CA SER A 58 -0.46 -4.73 2.76
C SER A 58 -0.58 -6.23 3.00
N PHE A 59 -1.77 -6.80 2.76
CA PHE A 59 -1.98 -8.23 2.87
C PHE A 59 -1.13 -9.04 1.88
N VAL A 60 -1.11 -8.64 0.60
CA VAL A 60 -0.33 -9.30 -0.46
C VAL A 60 1.17 -9.25 -0.17
N VAL A 61 1.71 -8.09 0.19
CA VAL A 61 3.13 -7.94 0.57
C VAL A 61 3.46 -8.88 1.73
N GLY A 62 2.64 -8.87 2.79
CA GLY A 62 2.86 -9.74 3.93
C GLY A 62 2.86 -11.23 3.58
N ILE A 63 1.97 -11.68 2.70
CA ILE A 63 1.97 -13.05 2.19
C ILE A 63 3.26 -13.35 1.44
N LEU A 64 3.65 -12.49 0.50
CA LEU A 64 4.79 -12.71 -0.38
C LEU A 64 6.10 -12.76 0.41
N VAL A 65 6.30 -11.84 1.36
CA VAL A 65 7.45 -11.85 2.26
C VAL A 65 7.48 -13.14 3.08
N ASN A 66 6.34 -13.56 3.64
CA ASN A 66 6.23 -14.81 4.40
C ASN A 66 6.43 -16.09 3.58
N LYS A 67 6.25 -16.03 2.26
CA LYS A 67 6.48 -17.12 1.31
C LYS A 67 7.91 -17.13 0.76
N GLY A 68 8.78 -16.22 1.18
CA GLY A 68 10.20 -16.23 0.84
C GLY A 68 10.67 -15.09 -0.06
N LEU A 69 9.80 -14.13 -0.41
CA LEU A 69 10.24 -12.85 -0.98
C LEU A 69 10.69 -11.91 0.16
N ASN A 70 11.68 -12.34 0.94
CA ASN A 70 12.26 -11.60 2.06
C ASN A 70 13.73 -11.25 1.78
N GLY A 71 14.38 -10.52 2.69
CA GLY A 71 15.75 -10.03 2.47
C GLY A 71 15.87 -9.28 1.13
N SER A 72 16.91 -9.57 0.36
CA SER A 72 17.15 -8.91 -0.94
C SER A 72 16.05 -9.18 -1.99
N LYS A 73 15.23 -10.21 -1.83
CA LYS A 73 14.10 -10.53 -2.72
C LYS A 73 12.83 -9.72 -2.38
N SER A 74 12.82 -9.01 -1.25
CA SER A 74 11.65 -8.26 -0.80
C SER A 74 11.21 -7.16 -1.75
N ILE A 75 12.10 -6.63 -2.59
CA ILE A 75 11.76 -5.67 -3.64
C ILE A 75 10.63 -6.18 -4.54
N TRP A 76 10.61 -7.47 -4.86
CA TRP A 76 9.55 -8.07 -5.68
C TRP A 76 8.21 -8.10 -4.95
N ALA A 77 8.21 -8.36 -3.64
CA ALA A 77 6.99 -8.28 -2.84
C ALA A 77 6.42 -6.86 -2.85
N TYR A 78 7.28 -5.85 -2.70
CA TYR A 78 6.86 -4.45 -2.72
C TYR A 78 6.40 -3.96 -4.10
N ILE A 79 7.06 -4.38 -5.19
CA ILE A 79 6.62 -4.05 -6.56
C ILE A 79 5.25 -4.67 -6.83
N ILE A 80 5.07 -5.96 -6.57
CA ILE A 80 3.79 -6.65 -6.77
C ILE A 80 2.71 -6.02 -5.89
N GLY A 81 3.02 -5.75 -4.62
CA GLY A 81 2.11 -5.07 -3.71
C GLY A 81 1.71 -3.67 -4.19
N THR A 82 2.63 -2.88 -4.71
CA THR A 82 2.30 -1.57 -5.28
C THR A 82 1.33 -1.71 -6.44
N LEU A 83 1.57 -2.66 -7.35
CA LEU A 83 0.69 -2.90 -8.50
C LEU A 83 -0.72 -3.29 -8.09
N THR A 84 -0.89 -4.04 -7.00
CA THR A 84 -2.24 -4.39 -6.52
C THR A 84 -3.02 -3.21 -5.97
N VAL A 85 -2.38 -2.08 -5.62
CA VAL A 85 -3.08 -0.85 -5.22
C VAL A 85 -3.88 -0.27 -6.39
N TYR A 86 -3.30 -0.29 -7.60
CA TYR A 86 -3.92 0.35 -8.75
C TYR A 86 -5.19 -0.37 -9.22
N ILE A 87 -5.36 -1.66 -8.91
CA ILE A 87 -6.54 -2.43 -9.33
C ILE A 87 -7.84 -1.80 -8.77
N PRO A 88 -8.07 -1.75 -7.44
CA PRO A 88 -9.26 -1.10 -6.89
C PRO A 88 -9.26 0.41 -7.10
N ALA A 89 -8.10 1.07 -7.16
CA ALA A 89 -8.04 2.51 -7.42
C ALA A 89 -8.60 2.87 -8.80
N LEU A 90 -8.20 2.15 -9.85
CA LEU A 90 -8.68 2.40 -11.21
C LEU A 90 -10.16 2.04 -11.38
N ILE A 91 -10.61 0.94 -10.78
CA ILE A 91 -12.04 0.57 -10.78
C ILE A 91 -12.84 1.69 -10.09
N TRP A 92 -12.38 2.19 -8.95
CA TRP A 92 -13.04 3.27 -8.23
C TRP A 92 -13.09 4.56 -9.04
N LEU A 93 -11.97 5.00 -9.61
CA LEU A 93 -11.93 6.21 -10.43
C LEU A 93 -12.83 6.13 -11.67
N SER A 94 -13.01 4.94 -12.25
CA SER A 94 -13.94 4.76 -13.36
C SER A 94 -15.40 5.03 -12.98
N VAL A 95 -15.77 4.89 -11.69
CA VAL A 95 -17.09 5.28 -11.16
C VAL A 95 -17.20 6.80 -10.96
N PHE A 96 -16.06 7.51 -10.86
CA PHE A 96 -15.98 8.98 -10.79
C PHE A 96 -15.81 9.62 -12.18
N ASP A 97 -16.22 8.92 -13.24
CA ASP A 97 -16.14 9.37 -14.64
C ASP A 97 -14.72 9.72 -15.14
N PHE A 98 -13.69 9.12 -14.54
CA PHE A 98 -12.35 9.12 -15.14
C PHE A 98 -12.39 8.15 -16.33
N SER A 99 -12.71 8.66 -17.51
CA SER A 99 -12.90 7.86 -18.72
C SER A 99 -11.60 7.19 -19.21
N TRP A 100 -11.74 6.19 -20.08
CA TRP A 100 -10.64 5.42 -20.69
C TRP A 100 -11.07 4.84 -22.05
N PRO A 101 -10.23 4.82 -23.12
CA PRO A 101 -9.03 5.63 -23.43
C PRO A 101 -9.31 6.75 -24.46
N GLY A 102 -8.47 7.80 -24.52
CA GLY A 102 -8.56 8.91 -25.50
C GLY A 102 -8.48 10.30 -24.85
N GLU A 103 -9.61 10.79 -24.33
CA GLU A 103 -9.74 12.04 -23.54
C GLU A 103 -9.67 11.79 -22.02
N GLY A 104 -9.42 10.54 -21.63
CA GLY A 104 -9.59 10.04 -20.28
C GLY A 104 -8.50 10.41 -19.28
N MET A 105 -8.91 10.86 -18.10
CA MET A 105 -8.02 11.23 -16.99
C MET A 105 -7.53 10.02 -16.17
N LEU A 106 -8.01 8.81 -16.48
CA LEU A 106 -7.86 7.63 -15.62
C LEU A 106 -6.40 7.26 -15.33
N LEU A 107 -5.54 7.12 -16.35
CA LEU A 107 -4.12 6.82 -16.10
C LEU A 107 -3.28 8.06 -15.80
N SER A 108 -3.58 9.18 -16.46
CA SER A 108 -2.82 10.42 -16.31
C SER A 108 -2.93 11.00 -14.91
N GLN A 109 -4.05 10.76 -14.22
CA GLN A 109 -4.22 11.12 -12.82
C GLN A 109 -4.12 9.92 -11.88
N GLY A 110 -4.51 8.73 -12.35
CA GLY A 110 -4.62 7.57 -11.47
C GLY A 110 -3.35 6.74 -11.29
N VAL A 111 -2.39 6.82 -12.23
CA VAL A 111 -1.20 5.95 -12.25
C VAL A 111 0.08 6.74 -12.49
N TYR A 112 0.16 7.49 -13.58
CA TYR A 112 1.40 8.12 -14.02
C TYR A 112 2.05 9.04 -12.98
N PRO A 113 1.31 9.86 -12.21
CA PRO A 113 1.90 10.72 -11.18
C PRO A 113 2.54 9.92 -10.03
N PHE A 114 2.11 8.68 -9.82
CA PHE A 114 2.51 7.88 -8.68
C PHE A 114 3.66 6.91 -8.98
N LEU A 115 3.85 6.50 -10.24
CA LEU A 115 4.81 5.44 -10.62
C LEU A 115 6.24 5.67 -10.11
N ILE A 116 6.81 6.86 -10.36
CA ILE A 116 8.19 7.17 -9.96
C ILE A 116 8.30 7.16 -8.43
N GLY A 117 7.35 7.82 -7.76
CA GLY A 117 7.30 7.86 -6.30
C GLY A 117 7.17 6.47 -5.71
N ASP A 118 6.31 5.63 -6.28
CA ASP A 118 6.05 4.28 -5.78
C ASP A 118 7.21 3.32 -6.03
N MET A 119 7.98 3.51 -7.09
CA MET A 119 9.22 2.76 -7.32
C MET A 119 10.30 3.11 -6.28
N ILE A 120 10.54 4.40 -6.03
CA ILE A 120 11.49 4.87 -5.02
C ILE A 120 11.09 4.32 -3.64
N LYS A 121 9.81 4.46 -3.31
CA LYS A 121 9.19 3.93 -2.11
C LYS A 121 9.41 2.40 -1.99
N ALA A 122 9.16 1.62 -3.04
CA ALA A 122 9.37 0.17 -3.02
C ALA A 122 10.83 -0.21 -2.73
N ILE A 123 11.79 0.51 -3.31
CA ILE A 123 13.22 0.34 -3.03
C ILE A 123 13.51 0.60 -1.56
N ILE A 124 13.06 1.75 -1.03
CA ILE A 124 13.25 2.11 0.39
C ILE A 124 12.65 1.04 1.30
N ALA A 125 11.42 0.61 1.05
CA ALA A 125 10.75 -0.40 1.86
C ALA A 125 11.48 -1.76 1.84
N SER A 126 12.02 -2.14 0.67
CA SER A 126 12.86 -3.33 0.55
C SER A 126 14.13 -3.20 1.38
N LEU A 127 14.83 -2.07 1.32
CA LEU A 127 16.04 -1.84 2.11
C LEU A 127 15.77 -1.91 3.62
N PHE A 128 14.64 -1.36 4.10
CA PHE A 128 14.21 -1.52 5.48
C PHE A 128 13.97 -2.99 5.85
N THR A 129 13.31 -3.75 4.97
CA THR A 129 13.03 -5.17 5.20
C THR A 129 14.30 -6.02 5.22
N VAL A 130 15.25 -5.71 4.33
CA VAL A 130 16.60 -6.28 4.33
C VAL A 130 17.28 -6.01 5.67
N GLY A 131 17.35 -4.75 6.09
CA GLY A 131 17.97 -4.36 7.36
C GLY A 131 17.37 -5.09 8.56
N LEU A 132 16.04 -5.19 8.62
CA LEU A 132 15.35 -5.93 9.68
C LEU A 132 15.64 -7.43 9.65
N THR A 133 15.75 -8.02 8.45
CA THR A 133 16.08 -9.44 8.27
C THR A 133 17.49 -9.76 8.79
N TYR A 134 18.45 -8.85 8.65
CA TYR A 134 19.81 -9.01 9.15
C TYR A 134 20.01 -8.55 10.60
N SER A 135 19.00 -7.92 11.21
CA SER A 135 19.05 -7.48 12.61
C SER A 135 18.66 -8.57 13.61
N SER A 136 18.99 -8.36 14.89
CA SER A 136 18.55 -9.21 16.01
C SER A 136 17.01 -9.29 16.14
N LEU A 137 16.29 -8.32 15.58
CA LEU A 137 14.81 -8.28 15.57
C LEU A 137 14.19 -9.38 14.70
N LYS A 138 14.96 -10.02 13.81
CA LYS A 138 14.49 -11.15 12.99
C LYS A 138 13.82 -12.23 13.85
N ASN A 139 14.40 -12.53 15.01
CA ASN A 139 13.92 -13.58 15.91
C ASN A 139 12.56 -13.25 16.56
N TYR A 140 12.17 -11.98 16.60
CA TYR A 140 10.88 -11.54 17.13
C TYR A 140 9.82 -11.41 16.03
N LEU A 141 10.22 -10.99 14.82
CA LEU A 141 9.28 -10.69 13.73
C LEU A 141 8.98 -11.90 12.83
N TYR A 142 9.95 -12.82 12.67
CA TYR A 142 9.84 -13.95 11.74
C TYR A 142 9.86 -15.32 12.42
N LYS A 143 9.76 -15.38 13.76
CA LYS A 143 9.51 -16.64 14.47
C LYS A 143 8.11 -17.14 14.08
N LYS A 144 8.05 -18.20 13.29
CA LYS A 144 6.83 -18.97 13.03
C LYS A 144 6.81 -20.17 13.96
#